data_AF-W1URQ2-F1
#
_entry.id   AF-W1URQ2-F1
#
_cell.length_a   1.000
_cell.length_b   1.000
_cell.length_c   1.000
_cell.angle_alpha   90.00
_cell.angle_beta   90.00
_cell.angle_gamma   90.00
#
_symmetry.space_group_name_H-M   'P 1'
#
loop_
_entity.id
_entity.type
_entity.pdbx_description
1 polymer ?
#
loop_
_entity_poly.entity_id
_entity_poly.type
_entity_poly.pdbx_seq_one_letter_code
_entity_poly.pdbx_strand_id
1 'polypeptide(L)'
;TSVTANMGAFGTMIEDKSKNKIKDFYVSPIKKSKIVGGYIISSFIVGSMMSVVTLIISQIYLVYSGVDVLNFKELTEVFLIILMTSLSNSAMILFIVSLFSSEKAFSTASTIVGTLIGFITGIYLPISMLPDSVQIIVKLFPTSHGISILRQIFMKKQMDISFAD
;
A
#
# COMPACT_ATOMS: atom_id res chain seq x y z
N THR A 1 -2.73 -2.31 -4.59
CA THR A 1 -2.47 -2.22 -3.14
C THR A 1 -2.20 -0.76 -2.78
N SER A 2 -2.15 -0.39 -1.50
CA SER A 2 -1.80 0.98 -1.11
C SER A 2 -0.39 1.40 -1.57
N VAL A 3 0.54 0.46 -1.77
CA VAL A 3 1.86 0.73 -2.36
C VAL A 3 1.76 1.37 -3.75
N THR A 4 1.03 0.73 -4.67
CA THR A 4 0.91 1.22 -6.05
C THR A 4 0.07 2.48 -6.14
N ALA A 5 -0.96 2.61 -5.30
CA ALA A 5 -1.76 3.83 -5.20
C ALA A 5 -0.94 5.03 -4.69
N ASN A 6 -0.16 4.83 -3.63
CA ASN A 6 0.73 5.87 -3.08
C ASN A 6 1.79 6.26 -4.10
N MET A 7 2.38 5.28 -4.80
CA MET A 7 3.36 5.55 -5.86
C MET A 7 2.76 6.43 -6.96
N GLY A 8 1.56 6.09 -7.45
CA GLY A 8 0.83 6.94 -8.40
C GLY A 8 0.58 8.36 -7.88
N ALA A 9 0.16 8.51 -6.62
CA ALA A 9 -0.06 9.81 -5.99
C ALA A 9 1.22 10.65 -5.90
N PHE A 10 2.36 10.04 -5.55
CA PHE A 10 3.67 10.71 -5.55
C PHE A 10 4.18 11.05 -6.96
N GLY A 11 3.53 10.60 -8.03
CA GLY A 11 3.80 11.09 -9.39
C GLY A 11 3.70 12.61 -9.50
N THR A 12 2.78 13.23 -8.76
CA THR A 12 2.64 14.69 -8.67
C THR A 12 3.90 15.37 -8.11
N MET A 13 4.54 14.77 -7.11
CA MET A 13 5.81 15.25 -6.54
C MET A 13 6.93 15.22 -7.58
N ILE A 14 6.98 14.18 -8.41
CA ILE A 14 7.99 14.04 -9.48
C ILE A 14 7.71 15.03 -10.62
N GLU A 15 6.45 15.24 -10.98
CA GLU A 15 6.06 16.25 -11.96
C GLU A 15 6.48 17.65 -11.49
N ASP A 16 6.26 17.98 -10.21
CA ASP A 16 6.66 19.27 -9.63
C ASP A 16 8.19 19.45 -9.60
N LYS A 17 8.97 18.37 -9.38
CA LYS A 17 10.44 18.37 -9.55
C LYS A 17 10.82 18.63 -11.00
N SER A 18 10.25 17.86 -11.92
CA SER A 18 10.53 17.85 -13.36
C SER A 18 10.27 19.22 -14.00
N LYS A 19 9.13 19.83 -13.64
CA LYS A 19 8.71 21.16 -14.14
C LYS A 19 9.32 22.33 -13.38
N ASN A 20 10.30 22.09 -12.50
CA ASN A 20 10.95 23.10 -11.67
C ASN A 20 10.03 23.91 -10.73
N LYS A 21 8.78 23.50 -10.52
CA LYS A 21 7.81 24.17 -9.62
C LYS A 21 8.28 24.16 -8.16
N ILE A 22 9.16 23.23 -7.80
CA ILE A 22 9.78 23.20 -6.47
C ILE A 22 10.62 24.45 -6.15
N LYS A 23 11.14 25.15 -7.17
CA LYS A 23 11.86 26.41 -6.96
C LYS A 23 10.91 27.47 -6.38
N ASP A 24 9.68 27.53 -6.87
CA ASP A 24 8.65 28.45 -6.38
C ASP A 24 8.30 28.15 -4.91
N PHE A 25 8.21 26.87 -4.56
CA PHE A 25 8.00 26.47 -3.16
C PHE A 25 9.17 26.87 -2.25
N TYR A 26 10.42 26.82 -2.73
CA TYR A 26 11.58 27.19 -1.93
C TYR A 26 11.76 28.69 -1.71
N VAL A 27 11.27 29.53 -2.63
CA VAL A 27 11.27 30.99 -2.45
C VAL A 27 10.04 31.49 -1.69
N SER A 28 8.99 30.66 -1.56
CA SER A 28 7.84 30.96 -0.72
C SER A 28 8.17 30.85 0.78
N PRO A 29 7.47 31.58 1.68
CA PRO A 29 7.65 31.50 3.13
C PRO A 29 7.03 30.22 3.73
N ILE A 30 7.18 29.07 3.06
CA ILE A 30 6.63 27.77 3.46
C ILE A 30 7.78 26.85 3.89
N LYS A 31 7.66 26.26 5.08
CA LYS A 31 8.63 25.29 5.58
C LYS A 31 8.63 24.03 4.70
N LYS A 32 9.82 23.49 4.39
CA LYS A 32 9.99 22.25 3.60
C LYS A 32 9.20 21.06 4.18
N SER A 33 9.11 20.96 5.51
CA SER A 33 8.33 19.92 6.19
C SER A 33 6.84 19.98 5.90
N LYS A 34 6.26 21.17 5.69
CA LYS A 34 4.84 21.32 5.33
C LYS A 34 4.57 20.82 3.91
N ILE A 35 5.49 21.06 2.98
CA ILE A 35 5.39 20.59 1.59
C ILE A 35 5.44 19.06 1.56
N VAL A 36 6.45 18.47 2.21
CA VAL A 36 6.60 17.01 2.30
C VAL A 36 5.40 16.37 3.02
N GLY A 37 4.94 16.98 4.12
CA GLY A 37 3.74 16.54 4.83
C GLY A 37 2.50 16.55 3.96
N GLY A 38 2.33 17.57 3.11
CA GLY A 38 1.25 17.65 2.13
C GLY A 38 1.25 16.45 1.16
N TYR A 39 2.40 16.10 0.59
CA TYR A 39 2.52 14.93 -0.29
C TYR A 39 2.28 13.60 0.43
N ILE A 40 2.72 13.46 1.68
CA ILE A 40 2.46 12.25 2.48
C ILE A 40 0.97 12.10 2.76
N ILE A 41 0.32 13.18 3.23
CA ILE A 41 -1.10 13.15 3.59
C ILE A 41 -1.96 12.91 2.36
N SER A 42 -1.67 13.58 1.23
CA SER A 42 -2.41 13.35 -0.01
C SER A 42 -2.28 11.90 -0.49
N SER A 43 -1.05 11.36 -0.48
CA SER A 43 -0.80 9.98 -0.89
C SER A 43 -1.47 8.99 0.06
N PHE A 44 -1.39 9.22 1.37
CA PHE A 44 -2.06 8.40 2.39
C PHE A 44 -3.59 8.37 2.20
N ILE A 45 -4.20 9.52 1.91
CA ILE A 45 -5.65 9.60 1.65
C ILE A 45 -6.01 8.76 0.42
N VAL A 46 -5.28 8.93 -0.68
CA VAL A 46 -5.51 8.17 -1.92
C VAL A 46 -5.33 6.67 -1.71
N GLY A 47 -4.23 6.25 -1.06
CA GLY A 47 -3.94 4.85 -0.77
C GLY A 47 -4.96 4.20 0.15
N SER A 48 -5.41 4.92 1.17
CA SER A 48 -6.43 4.45 2.11
C SER A 48 -7.80 4.35 1.42
N MET A 49 -8.19 5.37 0.65
CA MET A 49 -9.45 5.39 -0.09
C MET A 49 -9.53 4.22 -1.08
N MET A 50 -8.49 4.00 -1.89
CA MET A 50 -8.42 2.86 -2.82
C MET A 50 -8.53 1.51 -2.11
N SER A 51 -7.92 1.38 -0.93
CA SER A 51 -7.97 0.14 -0.15
C SER A 51 -9.34 -0.08 0.49
N VAL A 52 -10.02 0.98 0.94
CA VAL A 52 -11.40 0.93 1.45
C VAL A 52 -12.38 0.56 0.34
N VAL A 53 -12.24 1.12 -0.86
CA VAL A 53 -13.06 0.70 -2.02
C VAL A 53 -12.87 -0.79 -2.29
N THR A 54 -11.62 -1.28 -2.23
CA THR A 54 -11.33 -2.72 -2.40
C THR A 54 -11.99 -3.57 -1.29
N LEU A 55 -12.01 -3.10 -0.05
CA LEU A 55 -12.69 -3.76 1.07
C LEU A 55 -14.21 -3.84 0.84
N ILE A 56 -14.83 -2.76 0.34
CA ILE A 56 -16.26 -2.77 0.02
C ILE A 56 -16.56 -3.79 -1.08
N ILE A 57 -15.75 -3.78 -2.16
CA ILE A 57 -15.90 -4.75 -3.25
C ILE A 57 -15.72 -6.19 -2.75
N SER A 58 -14.77 -6.44 -1.85
CA SER A 58 -14.55 -7.79 -1.31
C SER A 58 -15.71 -8.26 -0.45
N GLN A 59 -16.32 -7.40 0.38
CA GLN A 59 -17.52 -7.76 1.15
C GLN A 59 -18.70 -8.07 0.23
N ILE A 60 -18.93 -7.26 -0.81
CA ILE A 60 -19.97 -7.51 -1.81
C ILE A 60 -19.75 -8.88 -2.47
N TYR A 61 -18.51 -9.18 -2.85
CA TYR A 61 -18.16 -10.47 -3.45
C TYR A 61 -18.42 -11.67 -2.53
N LEU A 62 -18.12 -11.54 -1.23
CA LEU A 62 -18.40 -12.61 -0.25
C LEU A 62 -19.90 -12.88 -0.11
N VAL A 63 -20.73 -11.82 -0.05
CA VAL A 63 -22.19 -11.96 -0.03
C VAL A 63 -22.69 -12.72 -1.25
N TYR A 64 -22.22 -12.37 -2.45
CA TYR A 64 -22.62 -13.07 -3.69
C TYR A 64 -22.13 -14.52 -3.74
N SER A 65 -21.02 -14.83 -3.08
CA SER A 65 -20.44 -16.18 -3.05
C SER A 65 -21.10 -17.08 -2.00
N GLY A 66 -22.04 -16.57 -1.20
CA GLY A 66 -22.67 -17.31 -0.10
C GLY A 66 -21.73 -17.60 1.07
N VAL A 67 -20.57 -16.93 1.12
CA VAL A 67 -19.60 -17.05 2.20
C VAL A 67 -19.95 -16.02 3.28
N ASP A 68 -19.73 -16.39 4.54
CA ASP A 68 -19.93 -15.51 5.66
C ASP A 68 -19.11 -14.21 5.52
N VAL A 69 -19.80 -13.08 5.67
CA VAL A 69 -19.19 -11.75 5.68
C VAL A 69 -18.50 -11.46 7.02
N LEU A 70 -17.58 -10.50 7.01
CA LEU A 70 -16.93 -10.04 8.23
C LEU A 70 -17.95 -9.39 9.17
N ASN A 71 -17.86 -9.72 10.46
CA ASN A 71 -18.69 -9.07 11.48
C ASN A 71 -18.19 -7.64 11.76
N PHE A 72 -19.01 -6.80 12.41
CA PHE A 72 -18.69 -5.38 12.64
C PHE A 72 -17.33 -5.15 13.34
N LYS A 73 -16.97 -6.04 14.27
CA LYS A 73 -15.68 -6.01 14.97
C LYS A 73 -14.51 -6.26 14.01
N GLU A 74 -14.60 -7.30 13.18
CA GLU A 74 -13.58 -7.66 12.20
C GLU A 74 -13.45 -6.60 11.11
N LEU A 75 -14.57 -6.01 10.68
CA LEU A 75 -14.56 -4.91 9.72
C LEU A 75 -13.81 -3.69 10.26
N THR A 76 -14.04 -3.35 11.54
CA THR A 76 -13.33 -2.26 12.21
C THR A 76 -11.83 -2.55 12.33
N GLU A 77 -11.46 -3.79 12.67
CA GLU A 77 -10.06 -4.23 12.76
C GLU A 77 -9.35 -4.14 11.40
N VAL A 78 -9.97 -4.68 10.35
CA VAL A 78 -9.46 -4.61 8.97
C VAL A 78 -9.30 -3.16 8.51
N PHE A 79 -10.27 -2.29 8.83
CA PHE A 79 -10.19 -0.87 8.50
C PHE A 79 -8.99 -0.19 9.16
N LEU A 80 -8.74 -0.43 10.45
CA LEU A 80 -7.58 0.11 11.16
C LEU A 80 -6.26 -0.42 10.59
N ILE A 81 -6.20 -1.70 10.23
CA ILE A 81 -5.03 -2.31 9.59
C ILE A 81 -4.76 -1.64 8.23
N ILE A 82 -5.79 -1.38 7.43
CA ILE A 82 -5.67 -0.68 6.15
C ILE A 82 -5.08 0.72 6.35
N LEU A 83 -5.54 1.48 7.35
CA LEU A 83 -4.99 2.80 7.64
C LEU A 83 -3.52 2.72 8.07
N MET A 84 -3.18 1.82 9.00
CA MET A 84 -1.80 1.68 9.47
C MET A 84 -0.86 1.27 8.34
N THR A 85 -1.24 0.28 7.54
CA THR A 85 -0.44 -0.20 6.41
C THR A 85 -0.31 0.85 5.31
N SER A 86 -1.38 1.59 5.00
CA SER A 86 -1.36 2.69 4.03
C SER A 86 -0.41 3.81 4.45
N LEU A 87 -0.41 4.17 5.74
CA LEU A 87 0.48 5.18 6.30
C LEU A 87 1.95 4.72 6.27
N SER A 88 2.24 3.48 6.70
CA SER A 88 3.60 2.94 6.62
C SER A 88 4.10 2.85 5.18
N ASN A 89 3.22 2.46 4.25
CA ASN A 89 3.54 2.41 2.83
C ASN A 89 3.78 3.81 2.24
N SER A 90 3.04 4.83 2.66
CA SER A 90 3.26 6.20 2.14
C SER A 90 4.63 6.73 2.55
N ALA A 91 5.06 6.47 3.79
CA ALA A 91 6.40 6.84 4.26
C ALA A 91 7.51 6.10 3.50
N MET A 92 7.38 4.78 3.33
CA MET A 92 8.36 3.98 2.60
C MET A 92 8.45 4.38 1.12
N ILE A 93 7.30 4.58 0.46
CA ILE A 93 7.28 4.94 -0.95
C ILE A 93 7.75 6.37 -1.16
N LEU A 94 7.47 7.31 -0.25
CA LEU A 94 8.06 8.64 -0.31
C LEU A 94 9.59 8.55 -0.33
N PHE A 95 10.19 7.73 0.55
CA PHE A 95 11.63 7.57 0.58
C PHE A 95 12.17 7.10 -0.78
N ILE A 96 11.57 6.06 -1.36
CA ILE A 96 11.96 5.53 -2.67
C ILE A 96 11.78 6.59 -3.77
N VAL A 97 10.62 7.25 -3.82
CA VAL A 97 10.29 8.24 -4.85
C VAL A 97 11.16 9.50 -4.73
N SER A 98 11.59 9.85 -3.51
CA SER A 98 12.45 11.00 -3.29
C SER A 98 13.80 10.93 -4.01
N LEU A 99 14.26 9.71 -4.35
CA LEU A 99 15.50 9.44 -5.08
C LEU A 99 15.41 9.77 -6.57
N PHE A 100 14.21 9.91 -7.12
CA PHE A 100 14.02 10.26 -8.53
C PHE A 100 13.85 11.77 -8.72
N SER A 101 14.39 12.26 -9.83
CA SER A 101 14.30 13.66 -10.26
C SER A 101 13.72 13.83 -11.67
N SER A 102 13.47 12.73 -12.39
CA SER A 102 12.88 12.75 -13.73
C SER A 102 11.65 11.84 -13.81
N GLU A 103 10.66 12.28 -14.60
CA GLU A 103 9.45 11.50 -14.85
C GLU A 103 9.76 10.15 -15.53
N LYS A 104 10.77 10.12 -16.41
CA LYS A 104 11.21 8.89 -17.08
C LYS A 104 11.71 7.85 -16.08
N ALA A 105 12.62 8.23 -15.17
CA ALA A 105 13.16 7.31 -14.17
C ALA A 105 12.08 6.81 -13.20
N PHE A 106 11.21 7.73 -12.76
CA PHE A 106 10.07 7.39 -11.91
C PHE A 106 9.08 6.43 -12.60
N SER A 107 8.79 6.65 -13.89
CA SER A 107 7.90 5.79 -14.67
C SER A 107 8.47 4.38 -14.78
N THR A 108 9.75 4.24 -15.14
CA THR A 108 10.42 2.93 -15.21
C THR A 108 10.40 2.22 -13.84
N ALA A 109 10.71 2.93 -12.76
CA ALA A 109 10.67 2.36 -11.41
C ALA A 109 9.25 1.92 -11.03
N SER A 110 8.24 2.74 -11.37
CA SER A 110 6.83 2.44 -11.09
C SER A 110 6.36 1.20 -11.85
N THR A 111 6.80 1.01 -13.09
CA THR A 111 6.50 -0.21 -13.86
C THR A 111 7.12 -1.44 -13.20
N ILE A 112 8.41 -1.38 -12.84
CA ILE A 112 9.10 -2.51 -12.19
C ILE A 112 8.42 -2.87 -10.87
N VAL A 113 8.15 -1.87 -10.02
CA VAL A 113 7.44 -2.08 -8.75
C VAL A 113 6.05 -2.62 -9.02
N GLY A 114 5.28 -2.04 -9.95
CA GLY A 114 3.93 -2.49 -10.28
C GLY A 114 3.87 -3.95 -10.72
N THR A 115 4.84 -4.42 -11.51
CA THR A 115 4.91 -5.82 -11.97
C THR A 115 5.34 -6.77 -10.85
N LEU A 116 6.30 -6.36 -10.01
CA LEU A 116 6.90 -7.25 -9.01
C LEU A 116 6.23 -7.19 -7.63
N ILE A 117 5.40 -6.18 -7.34
CA ILE A 117 4.90 -5.94 -5.98
C ILE A 117 4.10 -7.12 -5.43
N GLY A 118 3.34 -7.84 -6.26
CA GLY A 118 2.57 -9.01 -5.83
C GLY A 118 3.45 -10.17 -5.35
N PHE A 119 4.64 -10.32 -5.93
CA PHE A 119 5.65 -11.27 -5.47
C PHE A 119 6.39 -10.75 -4.24
N ILE A 120 6.83 -9.49 -4.26
CA ILE A 120 7.59 -8.86 -3.18
C ILE A 120 6.76 -8.71 -1.89
N THR A 121 5.43 -8.63 -1.98
CA THR A 121 4.55 -8.53 -0.80
C THR A 121 3.97 -9.88 -0.37
N GLY A 122 4.38 -10.99 -1.02
CA GLY A 122 3.92 -12.33 -0.68
C GLY A 122 2.44 -12.56 -0.96
N ILE A 123 1.84 -11.81 -1.90
CA ILE A 123 0.44 -11.98 -2.32
C ILE A 123 0.31 -13.24 -3.17
N TYR A 124 1.20 -13.43 -4.15
CA TYR A 124 1.13 -14.54 -5.09
C TYR A 124 1.76 -15.83 -4.56
N LEU A 125 2.83 -15.73 -3.76
CA LEU A 125 3.54 -16.89 -3.22
C LEU A 125 3.70 -16.76 -1.70
N PRO A 126 3.56 -17.86 -0.94
CA PRO A 126 3.95 -17.91 0.45
C PRO A 126 5.42 -17.52 0.61
N ILE A 127 5.73 -16.70 1.63
CA ILE A 127 7.11 -16.22 1.85
C ILE A 127 8.09 -17.37 2.10
N SER A 128 7.62 -18.50 2.65
CA SER A 128 8.43 -19.70 2.91
C SER A 128 8.94 -20.40 1.65
N MET A 129 8.34 -20.12 0.49
CA MET A 129 8.75 -20.71 -0.79
C MET A 129 9.80 -19.86 -1.52
N LEU A 130 10.12 -18.65 -1.00
CA LEU A 130 11.08 -17.74 -1.61
C LEU A 130 12.50 -17.98 -1.06
N PRO A 131 13.55 -17.75 -1.87
CA PRO A 131 14.94 -17.78 -1.38
C PRO A 131 15.17 -16.79 -0.24
N ASP A 132 16.07 -17.11 0.70
CA ASP A 132 16.32 -16.33 1.92
C ASP A 132 16.52 -14.84 1.66
N SER A 133 17.28 -14.50 0.62
CA SER A 133 17.55 -13.11 0.23
C SER A 133 16.27 -12.35 -0.15
N VAL A 134 15.34 -13.00 -0.84
CA VAL A 134 14.07 -12.39 -1.26
C VAL A 134 13.13 -12.24 -0.07
N GLN A 135 13.16 -13.21 0.88
CA GLN A 135 12.36 -13.11 2.10
C GLN A 135 12.73 -11.88 2.94
N ILE A 136 14.01 -11.52 3.01
CA ILE A 136 14.46 -10.32 3.71
C ILE A 136 13.83 -9.07 3.07
N ILE A 137 13.86 -8.98 1.74
CA ILE A 137 13.24 -7.88 1.00
C ILE A 137 11.74 -7.82 1.30
N VAL A 138 11.03 -8.95 1.19
CA VAL A 138 9.59 -9.02 1.47
C VAL A 138 9.26 -8.53 2.88
N LYS A 139 10.07 -8.90 3.89
CA LYS A 139 9.87 -8.49 5.29
C LYS A 139 10.07 -6.98 5.54
N LEU A 140 10.83 -6.29 4.68
CA LEU A 140 11.00 -4.83 4.77
C LEU A 140 9.75 -4.07 4.34
N PHE A 141 8.89 -4.66 3.51
CA PHE A 141 7.67 -4.00 3.04
C PHE A 141 6.59 -4.07 4.13
N PRO A 142 6.08 -2.93 4.64
CA PRO A 142 5.02 -2.93 5.65
C PRO A 142 3.75 -3.67 5.18
N THR A 143 3.52 -3.66 3.87
CA THR A 143 2.39 -4.36 3.24
C THR A 143 2.41 -5.86 3.54
N SER A 144 3.57 -6.50 3.59
CA SER A 144 3.70 -7.95 3.82
C SER A 144 3.14 -8.36 5.18
N HIS A 145 3.39 -7.55 6.21
CA HIS A 145 2.84 -7.76 7.55
C HIS A 145 1.33 -7.53 7.57
N GLY A 146 0.87 -6.46 6.91
CA GLY A 146 -0.56 -6.17 6.75
C GLY A 146 -1.32 -7.31 6.09
N ILE A 147 -0.81 -7.85 4.98
CA ILE A 147 -1.40 -8.97 4.27
C ILE A 147 -1.47 -10.22 5.16
N SER A 148 -0.42 -10.50 5.92
CA SER A 148 -0.40 -11.66 6.83
C SER A 148 -1.52 -11.59 7.87
N ILE A 149 -1.71 -10.42 8.50
CA ILE A 149 -2.78 -10.21 9.48
C ILE A 149 -4.15 -10.29 8.81
N LEU A 150 -4.32 -9.64 7.66
CA LEU A 150 -5.58 -9.70 6.91
C LEU A 150 -5.94 -11.13 6.51
N ARG A 151 -4.98 -11.95 6.05
CA ARG A 151 -5.23 -13.38 5.76
C ARG A 151 -5.75 -14.12 6.98
N GLN A 152 -5.16 -13.89 8.17
CA GLN A 152 -5.63 -14.54 9.38
C GLN A 152 -7.08 -14.15 9.69
N ILE A 153 -7.44 -12.87 9.61
CA ILE A 153 -8.81 -12.41 9.87
C ILE A 153 -9.80 -13.03 8.87
N PHE A 154 -9.50 -12.96 7.57
CA PHE A 154 -10.41 -13.44 6.52
C PHE A 154 -10.52 -14.98 6.47
N MET A 155 -9.46 -15.71 6.81
CA MET A 155 -9.47 -17.18 6.72
C MET A 155 -9.85 -17.88 8.02
N LYS A 156 -9.76 -17.21 9.18
CA LYS A 156 -9.99 -17.85 10.50
C LYS A 156 -11.28 -18.66 10.55
N LYS A 157 -12.41 -18.02 10.25
CA LYS A 157 -13.73 -18.66 10.29
C LYS A 157 -13.82 -19.87 9.36
N GLN A 158 -13.28 -19.76 8.14
CA GLN A 158 -13.31 -20.84 7.16
C GLN A 158 -12.41 -22.02 7.59
N MET A 159 -11.25 -21.73 8.19
CA MET A 159 -10.37 -22.77 8.72
C MET A 159 -11.04 -23.50 9.89
N ASP A 160 -11.66 -22.78 10.82
CA ASP A 160 -12.37 -23.37 11.95
C ASP A 160 -13.49 -24.32 11.47
N ILE A 161 -14.23 -23.95 10.43
CA ILE A 161 -15.26 -24.81 9.82
C ILE A 161 -14.66 -26.02 9.11
N SER A 162 -13.57 -25.82 8.35
CA SER A 162 -13.03 -26.89 7.48
C SER A 162 -12.23 -27.95 8.24
N PHE A 163 -11.72 -27.63 9.43
CA PHE A 163 -10.94 -28.54 10.29
C PHE A 163 -11.69 -28.94 11.58
N ALA A 164 -13.01 -28.73 11.63
CA ALA A 164 -13.86 -29.17 12.75
C ALA A 164 -14.19 -30.67 12.71
N ASP A 165 -13.98 -31.33 11.56
CA ASP A 165 -14.05 -32.78 11.35
C ASP A 165 -12.65 -33.42 11.41
#